data_AF-A0A6I7NDL5-F1
#
_entry.id   AF-A0A6I7NDL5-F1
#
_cell.length_a   1.000
_cell.length_b   1.000
_cell.length_c   1.000
_cell.angle_alpha   90.00
_cell.angle_beta   90.00
_cell.angle_gamma   90.00
#
_symmetry.space_group_name_H-M   'P 1'
#
loop_
_entity.id
_entity.type
_entity.pdbx_description
1 polymer ?
#
loop_
_entity_poly.entity_id
_entity_poly.type
_entity_poly.pdbx_seq_one_letter_code
_entity_poly.pdbx_strand_id
1 'polypeptide(L)'
;GHSIHRLFFYRDAVHLASSLSVQPQDECDLAVEWREFIRQHELDAVVCIAAALRRGVLDSAEAKRWERTSSNAAEPWVLSGLGQWVDAMQRADRAVTFGN
;
A
#
# COMPACT_ATOMS: atom_id res chain seq x y z
N GLY A 1 -4.99 2.31 -25.04
CA GLY A 1 -5.43 2.75 -23.69
C GLY A 1 -4.22 3.20 -22.89
N HIS A 2 -4.42 3.67 -21.66
CA HIS A 2 -3.33 3.98 -20.71
C HIS A 2 -3.03 2.76 -19.82
N SER A 3 -1.84 2.71 -19.23
CA SER A 3 -1.43 1.70 -18.25
C SER A 3 -0.99 2.37 -16.95
N ILE A 4 -1.19 1.68 -15.83
CA ILE A 4 -0.68 2.09 -14.53
C ILE A 4 0.61 1.32 -14.29
N HIS A 5 1.75 2.02 -14.27
CA HIS A 5 3.03 1.36 -14.05
C HIS A 5 3.22 0.90 -12.60
N ARG A 6 2.85 1.76 -11.64
CA ARG A 6 2.93 1.48 -10.20
C ARG A 6 1.98 2.38 -9.42
N LEU A 7 1.39 1.83 -8.37
CA LEU A 7 0.75 2.59 -7.30
C LEU A 7 1.72 2.68 -6.12
N PHE A 8 1.94 3.88 -5.58
CA PHE A 8 2.82 4.09 -4.43
C PHE A 8 2.08 4.78 -3.29
N PHE A 9 1.83 4.04 -2.20
CA PHE A 9 1.09 4.49 -1.03
C PHE A 9 2.06 5.05 0.02
N TYR A 10 1.89 6.33 0.35
CA TYR A 10 2.79 7.07 1.23
C TYR A 10 2.02 7.90 2.27
N ARG A 11 2.73 8.37 3.31
CA ARG A 11 2.14 9.09 4.46
C ARG A 11 1.01 8.28 5.09
N ASP A 12 -0.20 8.84 5.17
CA ASP A 12 -1.33 8.20 5.86
C ASP A 12 -2.04 7.18 4.96
N ALA A 13 -1.82 7.21 3.65
CA ALA A 13 -2.34 6.19 2.74
C ALA A 13 -1.81 4.78 3.03
N VAL A 14 -0.75 4.63 3.84
CA VAL A 14 -0.28 3.31 4.29
C VAL A 14 -1.32 2.57 5.14
N HIS A 15 -2.27 3.28 5.76
CA HIS A 15 -3.35 2.65 6.53
C HIS A 15 -4.32 1.84 5.65
N LEU A 16 -4.39 2.12 4.34
CA LEU A 16 -5.17 1.32 3.40
C LEU A 16 -4.65 -0.12 3.26
N ALA A 17 -3.39 -0.35 3.64
CA ALA A 17 -2.80 -1.68 3.62
C ALA A 17 -3.15 -2.52 4.85
N SER A 18 -3.73 -1.91 5.89
CA SER A 18 -4.13 -2.63 7.11
C SER A 18 -5.41 -3.42 6.88
N SER A 19 -5.39 -4.70 7.23
CA SER A 19 -6.56 -5.60 7.26
C SER A 19 -7.37 -5.47 8.56
N LEU A 20 -6.96 -4.60 9.49
CA LEU A 20 -7.60 -4.43 10.80
C LEU A 20 -8.53 -3.21 10.86
N SER A 21 -8.54 -2.39 9.82
CA SER A 21 -9.46 -1.26 9.73
C SER A 21 -10.90 -1.78 9.66
N VAL A 22 -11.79 -1.19 10.45
CA VAL A 22 -13.22 -1.50 10.45
C VAL A 22 -13.96 -0.23 10.08
N GLN A 23 -14.74 -0.28 9.00
CA GLN A 23 -15.64 0.80 8.61
C GLN A 23 -17.08 0.50 9.05
N PRO A 24 -17.90 1.53 9.31
CA PRO A 24 -19.34 1.37 9.46
C PRO A 24 -19.97 0.66 8.25
N GLN A 25 -21.06 -0.09 8.46
CA GLN A 25 -21.69 -0.90 7.40
C GLN A 25 -22.32 -0.05 6.28
N ASP A 26 -22.67 1.19 6.59
CA ASP A 26 -23.23 2.19 5.68
C ASP A 26 -22.16 3.05 5.00
N GLU A 27 -20.88 2.78 5.25
CA GLU A 27 -19.75 3.48 4.65
C GLU A 27 -18.96 2.57 3.68
N CYS A 28 -18.27 3.21 2.75
CA CYS A 28 -17.40 2.53 1.80
C CYS A 28 -16.09 2.09 2.47
N ASP A 29 -15.73 0.81 2.34
CA ASP A 29 -14.42 0.31 2.75
C ASP A 29 -13.39 0.45 1.63
N LEU A 30 -12.75 1.62 1.59
CA LEU A 30 -11.71 1.94 0.62
C LEU A 30 -10.53 0.96 0.67
N ALA A 31 -10.20 0.38 1.84
CA ALA A 31 -9.09 -0.56 1.95
C ALA A 31 -9.42 -1.88 1.22
N VAL A 32 -10.69 -2.30 1.25
CA VAL A 32 -11.18 -3.44 0.47
C VAL A 32 -11.26 -3.09 -1.02
N GLU A 33 -11.82 -1.94 -1.38
CA GLU A 33 -11.94 -1.53 -2.79
C GLU A 33 -10.58 -1.44 -3.49
N TRP A 34 -9.58 -0.83 -2.84
CA TRP A 34 -8.22 -0.79 -3.39
C TRP A 34 -7.64 -2.19 -3.56
N ARG A 35 -7.84 -3.07 -2.59
CA ARG A 35 -7.35 -4.45 -2.64
C ARG A 35 -7.91 -5.21 -3.83
N GLU A 36 -9.21 -5.10 -4.03
CA GLU A 36 -9.90 -5.73 -5.16
C GLU A 36 -9.46 -5.11 -6.49
N PHE A 37 -9.38 -3.79 -6.57
CA PHE A 37 -8.89 -3.10 -7.77
C PHE A 37 -7.46 -3.54 -8.15
N ILE A 38 -6.56 -3.64 -7.16
CA ILE A 38 -5.18 -4.09 -7.35
C ILE A 38 -5.16 -5.54 -7.85
N ARG A 39 -5.93 -6.45 -7.24
CA ARG A 39 -5.98 -7.87 -7.64
C ARG A 39 -6.58 -8.04 -9.03
N GLN A 40 -7.70 -7.38 -9.31
CA GLN A 40 -8.44 -7.52 -10.57
C GLN A 40 -7.65 -7.02 -11.78
N HIS A 41 -6.81 -6.01 -11.58
CA HIS A 41 -6.00 -5.41 -12.64
C HIS A 41 -4.51 -5.78 -12.55
N GLU A 42 -4.14 -6.69 -11.65
CA GLU A 42 -2.76 -7.15 -11.42
C GLU A 42 -1.76 -6.00 -11.25
N LEU A 43 -2.16 -4.96 -10.51
CA LEU A 43 -1.38 -3.74 -10.37
C LEU A 43 -0.23 -3.92 -9.39
N ASP A 44 0.93 -3.36 -9.73
CA ASP A 44 2.04 -3.25 -8.79
C ASP A 44 1.75 -2.15 -7.75
N ALA A 45 1.37 -2.58 -6.53
CA ALA A 45 1.00 -1.71 -5.43
C ALA A 45 2.02 -1.77 -4.29
N VAL A 46 2.81 -0.70 -4.18
CA VAL A 46 3.86 -0.57 -3.18
C VAL A 46 3.40 0.35 -2.05
N VAL A 47 3.61 -0.09 -0.82
CA VAL A 47 3.41 0.70 0.40
C VAL A 47 4.78 1.09 0.94
N CYS A 48 4.97 2.37 1.24
CA CYS A 48 6.25 2.84 1.78
C CYS A 48 6.54 2.20 3.15
N ILE A 49 7.52 1.30 3.20
CA ILE A 49 7.87 0.52 4.39
C ILE A 49 8.21 1.41 5.58
N ALA A 50 8.99 2.47 5.39
CA ALA A 50 9.37 3.38 6.48
C ALA A 50 8.16 4.12 7.07
N ALA A 51 7.18 4.48 6.24
CA ALA A 51 5.95 5.12 6.70
C ALA A 51 4.99 4.13 7.35
N ALA A 52 4.90 2.91 6.81
CA ALA A 52 4.08 1.80 7.31
C ALA A 52 4.52 1.36 8.71
N LEU A 53 5.81 1.05 8.89
CA LEU A 53 6.36 0.61 10.17
C LEU A 53 6.12 1.63 11.30
N ARG A 54 6.33 2.93 11.03
CA ARG A 54 6.07 4.00 12.02
C ARG A 54 4.60 4.12 12.43
N ARG A 55 3.68 3.60 11.61
CA ARG A 55 2.22 3.62 11.82
C ARG A 55 1.66 2.27 12.23
N GLY A 56 2.52 1.28 12.52
CA GLY A 56 2.08 -0.05 12.93
C GLY A 56 1.44 -0.85 11.79
N VAL A 57 1.80 -0.57 10.53
CA VAL A 57 1.42 -1.39 9.38
C VAL A 57 2.62 -2.28 9.03
N LEU A 58 2.48 -3.59 9.22
CA LEU A 58 3.53 -4.59 9.05
C LEU A 58 3.02 -5.78 8.27
N ASP A 59 3.83 -6.27 7.33
CA ASP A 59 3.66 -7.62 6.80
C ASP A 59 4.28 -8.66 7.75
N SER A 60 4.12 -9.94 7.42
CA SER A 60 4.64 -11.04 8.24
C SER A 60 6.16 -11.05 8.38
N ALA A 61 6.90 -10.58 7.37
CA ALA A 61 8.36 -10.53 7.40
C ALA A 61 8.83 -9.44 8.38
N GLU A 62 8.23 -8.26 8.33
CA GLU A 62 8.54 -7.15 9.21
C GLU A 62 8.03 -7.37 10.63
N ALA A 63 6.87 -8.00 10.82
CA ALA A 63 6.41 -8.41 12.14
C ALA A 63 7.43 -9.34 12.82
N LYS A 64 7.96 -10.32 12.09
CA LYS A 64 9.04 -11.20 12.59
C LYS A 64 10.33 -10.41 12.88
N ARG A 65 10.75 -9.54 11.97
CA ARG A 65 11.98 -8.74 12.09
C ARG A 65 11.98 -7.82 13.31
N TRP A 66 10.82 -7.23 13.63
CA TRP A 66 10.65 -6.28 14.72
C TRP A 66 10.02 -6.91 15.97
N GLU A 67 10.02 -8.24 16.06
CA GLU A 67 9.55 -9.00 17.23
C GLU A 67 8.12 -8.61 17.65
N ARG A 68 7.24 -8.43 16.65
CA ARG A 68 5.81 -8.18 16.86
C ARG A 68 5.04 -9.49 16.84
N THR A 69 3.99 -9.54 17.66
CA THR A 69 3.13 -10.73 17.80
C THR A 69 2.22 -10.95 16.61
N SER A 70 1.99 -9.93 15.79
CA SER A 70 1.10 -9.98 14.63
C SER A 70 1.55 -9.05 13.50
N SER A 71 1.08 -9.35 12.30
CA SER A 71 1.09 -8.51 11.10
C SER A 71 -0.35 -8.13 10.73
N ASN A 72 -0.49 -7.04 9.99
CA ASN A 72 -1.77 -6.51 9.54
C ASN A 72 -1.77 -6.05 8.08
N ALA A 73 -0.65 -6.13 7.37
CA ALA A 73 -0.59 -6.02 5.92
C ALA A 73 -0.38 -7.41 5.33
N ALA A 74 -1.17 -7.73 4.32
CA ALA A 74 -1.07 -8.97 3.57
C ALA A 74 -1.18 -8.69 2.07
N GLU A 75 -1.08 -9.73 1.25
CA GLU A 75 -1.31 -9.61 -0.19
C GLU A 75 -2.63 -8.86 -0.48
N PRO A 76 -2.63 -7.99 -1.51
CA PRO A 76 -1.65 -7.81 -2.57
C PRO A 76 -0.58 -6.75 -2.29
N TRP A 77 -0.50 -6.23 -1.05
CA TRP A 77 0.41 -5.13 -0.73
C TRP A 77 1.88 -5.57 -0.68
N VAL A 78 2.76 -4.76 -1.28
CA VAL A 78 4.22 -4.94 -1.16
C VAL A 78 4.83 -3.81 -0.34
N LEU A 79 5.45 -4.11 0.80
CA LEU A 79 6.17 -3.11 1.59
C LEU A 79 7.57 -2.89 1.01
N SER A 80 7.86 -1.66 0.55
CA SER A 80 9.16 -1.33 -0.02
C SER A 80 9.59 0.12 0.21
N GLY A 81 10.85 0.42 -0.11
CA GLY A 81 11.47 1.74 0.09
C GLY A 81 11.11 2.77 -0.98
N LEU A 82 11.45 4.02 -0.72
CA LEU A 82 11.26 5.15 -1.64
C LEU A 82 12.00 4.97 -2.99
N GLY A 83 12.99 4.09 -3.08
CA GLY A 83 13.64 3.75 -4.35
C GLY A 83 12.66 3.20 -5.39
N GLN A 84 11.61 2.47 -4.97
CA GLN A 84 10.56 2.00 -5.89
C GLN A 84 9.71 3.16 -6.45
N TRP A 85 9.52 4.22 -5.69
CA TRP A 85 8.86 5.42 -6.18
C TRP A 85 9.70 6.13 -7.25
N VAL A 86 11.00 6.33 -6.96
CA VAL A 86 11.93 6.98 -7.90
C VAL A 86 12.05 6.17 -9.20
N ASP A 87 12.19 4.84 -9.11
CA ASP A 87 12.22 3.96 -10.29
C ASP A 87 10.93 4.06 -11.12
N ALA A 88 9.76 4.10 -10.46
CA ALA A 88 8.49 4.25 -11.17
C ALA A 88 8.37 5.60 -11.88
N MET A 89 8.83 6.70 -11.25
CA MET A 89 8.84 8.01 -11.88
C MET A 89 9.76 8.10 -13.11
N GLN A 90 10.82 7.30 -13.16
CA GLN A 90 11.71 7.25 -14.32
C GLN A 90 11.11 6.45 -15.49
N ARG A 91 10.24 5.48 -15.20
CA ARG A 91 9.64 4.58 -16.20
C ARG A 91 8.30 5.05 -16.72
N ALA A 92 7.53 5.78 -15.91
CA ALA A 92 6.21 6.27 -16.29
C ALA A 92 6.30 7.57 -17.09
N ASP A 93 5.45 7.70 -18.12
CA ASP A 93 5.34 8.96 -18.87
C ASP A 93 4.83 10.12 -17.99
N ARG A 94 4.01 9.81 -16.98
CA ARG A 94 3.34 10.78 -16.12
C ARG A 94 3.26 10.27 -14.68
N ALA A 95 3.41 11.18 -13.74
CA ALA A 95 3.10 10.96 -12.33
C ALA A 95 1.88 11.78 -11.94
N VAL A 96 0.87 11.14 -11.36
CA VAL A 96 -0.32 11.78 -10.80
C VAL A 96 -0.30 11.55 -9.30
N THR A 97 -0.35 12.64 -8.52
CA THR A 97 -0.31 12.57 -7.05
C THR A 97 -1.66 12.99 -6.48
N PHE A 98 -2.13 12.25 -5.47
CA PHE A 98 -3.33 12.56 -4.70
C PHE A 98 -2.95 12.81 -3.24
N GLY A 99 -3.64 13.75 -2.59
CA GLY A 99 -3.33 14.19 -1.22
C GLY A 99 -2.41 15.42 -1.15
N ASN A 100 -2.12 15.86 0.08
CA ASN A 100 -1.30 17.04 0.40
C ASN A 100 -0.01 16.64 1.15
#